data_AF-A0A1M7TKR9-F1
#
_entry.id   AF-A0A1M7TKR9-F1
#
_cell.length_a   1.000
_cell.length_b   1.000
_cell.length_c   1.000
_cell.angle_alpha   90.00
_cell.angle_beta   90.00
_cell.angle_gamma   90.00
#
_symmetry.space_group_name_H-M   'P 1'
#
loop_
_entity.id
_entity.type
_entity.pdbx_description
1 polymer ?
#
loop_
_entity_poly.entity_id
_entity_poly.type
_entity_poly.pdbx_seq_one_letter_code
_entity_poly.pdbx_strand_id
1 'polypeptide(L)'
;MNLSMHRTILIAAAVTLFAGALLWNGSADVKRGLVSAAEARIGRPLTPMSYAGVARRTTRRAVYGTAAAAAAAGATYYATRPGCVQVTNAYGQVVTRC
;
A
#
# COMPACT_ATOMS: atom_id res chain seq x y z
N MET A 1 -42.11 26.99 -40.87
CA MET A 1 -40.71 27.31 -40.48
C MET A 1 -39.79 26.49 -41.36
N ASN A 2 -39.24 27.05 -42.43
CA ASN A 2 -38.34 26.30 -43.32
C ASN A 2 -36.96 26.23 -42.65
N LEU A 3 -36.60 25.06 -42.15
CA LEU A 3 -35.31 24.83 -41.53
C LEU A 3 -34.24 24.76 -42.63
N SER A 4 -33.20 25.59 -42.53
CA SER A 4 -32.04 25.58 -43.45
C SER A 4 -31.35 24.21 -43.44
N MET A 5 -30.93 23.73 -44.62
CA MET A 5 -30.30 22.42 -44.83
C MET A 5 -29.11 22.17 -43.89
N HIS A 6 -28.36 23.21 -43.54
CA HIS A 6 -27.26 23.07 -42.59
C HIS A 6 -27.72 22.76 -41.16
N ARG A 7 -28.84 23.36 -40.73
CA ARG A 7 -29.43 23.08 -39.41
C ARG A 7 -30.00 21.67 -39.35
N THR A 8 -30.60 21.18 -40.43
CA THR A 8 -31.12 19.80 -40.47
C THR A 8 -29.98 18.78 -40.40
N ILE A 9 -28.87 19.01 -41.11
CA ILE A 9 -27.67 18.14 -41.05
C ILE A 9 -27.09 18.11 -39.63
N LEU A 10 -26.93 19.27 -38.99
CA LEU A 10 -26.36 19.33 -37.64
C LEU A 10 -27.25 18.63 -36.60
N ILE A 11 -28.56 18.83 -36.69
CA ILE A 11 -29.51 18.19 -35.77
C ILE A 11 -29.52 16.67 -36.00
N ALA A 12 -29.52 16.21 -37.25
CA ALA A 12 -29.46 14.79 -37.57
C ALA A 12 -28.18 14.13 -37.04
N ALA A 13 -27.02 14.76 -37.22
CA ALA A 13 -25.75 14.25 -36.71
C ALA A 13 -25.71 14.20 -35.17
N ALA A 14 -26.27 15.19 -34.48
CA ALA A 14 -26.34 15.19 -33.02
C ALA A 14 -27.24 14.05 -32.50
N VAL A 15 -28.39 13.82 -33.15
CA VAL A 15 -29.32 12.75 -32.76
C VAL A 15 -28.70 11.37 -32.99
N THR A 16 -28.02 11.14 -34.11
CA THR A 16 -27.40 9.83 -34.39
C THR A 16 -26.25 9.52 -33.45
N LEU A 17 -25.40 10.50 -33.13
CA LEU A 17 -24.32 10.34 -32.16
C LEU A 17 -24.87 10.06 -30.75
N PHE A 18 -25.90 10.80 -30.33
CA PHE A 18 -26.53 10.61 -29.02
C PHE A 18 -27.20 9.24 -28.89
N ALA A 19 -27.94 8.80 -29.91
CA ALA A 19 -28.54 7.47 -29.94
C ALA A 19 -27.48 6.36 -29.93
N GLY A 20 -26.39 6.53 -30.70
CA GLY A 20 -25.26 5.60 -30.69
C GLY A 20 -24.57 5.49 -29.33
N ALA A 21 -24.46 6.61 -28.60
CA ALA A 21 -23.92 6.62 -27.24
C ALA A 21 -24.87 5.95 -26.22
N LEU A 22 -26.18 6.16 -26.33
CA LEU A 22 -27.17 5.49 -25.46
C LEU A 22 -27.24 3.98 -25.68
N LEU A 23 -27.03 3.52 -26.92
CA LEU A 23 -27.05 2.11 -27.27
C LEU A 23 -25.72 1.39 -26.96
N TRP A 24 -24.69 2.12 -26.53
CA TRP A 24 -23.39 1.57 -26.22
C TRP A 24 -23.41 0.79 -24.89
N ASN A 25 -23.27 -0.54 -24.96
CA ASN A 25 -23.31 -1.44 -23.78
C ASN A 25 -21.94 -1.65 -23.08
N GLY A 26 -20.98 -0.74 -23.26
CA GLY A 26 -19.72 -0.75 -22.50
C GLY A 26 -18.66 -1.76 -22.96
N SER A 27 -18.91 -2.56 -24.00
CA SER A 27 -17.98 -3.56 -24.53
C SER A 27 -16.86 -2.95 -25.39
N ALA A 28 -16.13 -1.96 -24.87
CA ALA A 28 -14.83 -1.61 -25.41
C ALA A 28 -13.85 -2.69 -24.96
N ASP A 29 -13.45 -3.59 -25.86
CA ASP A 29 -12.37 -4.52 -25.56
C ASP A 29 -11.07 -3.70 -25.36
N VAL A 30 -10.77 -3.40 -24.10
CA VAL A 30 -9.64 -2.56 -23.67
C VAL A 30 -8.30 -3.24 -23.99
N LYS A 31 -8.27 -4.47 -24.50
CA LYS A 31 -7.01 -5.14 -24.90
C LYS A 31 -6.36 -4.48 -26.11
N ARG A 32 -7.08 -3.62 -26.84
CA ARG A 32 -6.53 -2.75 -27.91
C ARG A 32 -6.40 -1.28 -27.49
N GLY A 33 -6.32 -0.99 -26.18
CA GLY A 33 -6.04 0.36 -25.70
C GLY A 33 -4.62 0.81 -26.05
N LEU A 34 -4.40 2.13 -26.13
CA LEU A 34 -3.08 2.77 -26.25
C LEU A 34 -2.15 2.52 -25.05
N VAL A 35 -2.60 1.75 -24.06
CA VAL A 35 -1.89 1.44 -22.82
C VAL A 35 -1.58 -0.05 -22.81
N SER A 36 -0.29 -0.38 -22.68
CA SER A 36 0.19 -1.76 -22.60
C SER A 36 -0.40 -2.49 -21.38
N ALA A 37 -0.67 -3.78 -21.52
CA ALA A 37 -1.11 -4.63 -20.42
C ALA A 37 -0.03 -4.68 -19.32
N ALA A 38 -0.37 -4.25 -18.11
CA ALA A 38 0.54 -4.29 -16.97
C ALA A 38 0.65 -5.72 -16.42
N GLU A 39 1.62 -6.49 -16.92
CA GLU A 39 1.96 -7.79 -16.32
C GLU A 39 2.61 -7.60 -14.94
N ALA A 40 1.89 -7.99 -13.89
CA ALA A 40 2.44 -8.04 -12.54
C ALA A 40 3.41 -9.22 -12.41
N ARG A 41 4.70 -9.00 -12.69
CA ARG A 41 5.75 -10.01 -12.50
C ARG A 41 6.05 -10.22 -11.01
N ILE A 42 5.63 -11.35 -10.46
CA ILE A 42 5.92 -11.74 -9.06
C ILE A 42 7.44 -11.87 -8.87
N GLY A 43 7.97 -11.36 -7.76
CA GLY A 43 9.38 -11.53 -7.38
C GLY A 43 10.31 -10.37 -7.73
N ARG A 44 9.87 -9.38 -8.54
CA ARG A 44 10.63 -8.14 -8.71
C ARG A 44 10.74 -7.41 -7.35
N PRO A 45 11.89 -6.78 -7.04
CA PRO A 45 12.14 -6.17 -5.73
C PRO A 45 11.10 -5.12 -5.30
N LEU A 46 10.42 -4.47 -6.27
CA LEU A 46 9.37 -3.47 -6.04
C LEU A 46 7.95 -4.03 -6.08
N THR A 47 7.77 -5.35 -6.12
CA THR A 47 6.43 -5.97 -6.10
C THR A 47 6.04 -6.38 -4.69
N PRO A 48 4.74 -6.37 -4.34
CA PRO A 48 4.27 -6.74 -3.01
C PRO A 48 4.80 -8.11 -2.53
N MET A 49 4.92 -9.06 -3.46
CA MET A 49 5.40 -10.43 -3.27
C MET A 49 6.89 -10.60 -3.60
N SER A 50 7.75 -9.70 -3.12
CA SER A 50 9.21 -9.89 -3.18
C SER A 50 9.75 -10.61 -1.94
N TYR A 51 10.45 -11.73 -2.12
CA TYR A 51 11.13 -12.45 -1.03
C TYR A 51 12.15 -11.58 -0.29
N ALA A 52 12.90 -10.74 -1.00
CA ALA A 52 13.83 -9.80 -0.39
C ALA A 52 13.11 -8.79 0.52
N GLY A 53 11.94 -8.32 0.09
CA GLY A 53 11.09 -7.43 0.89
C GLY A 53 10.50 -8.12 2.12
N VAL A 54 10.06 -9.37 1.98
CA VAL A 54 9.56 -10.18 3.10
C VAL A 54 10.66 -10.41 4.12
N ALA A 55 11.84 -10.88 3.69
CA ALA A 55 12.97 -11.11 4.59
C ALA A 55 13.30 -9.87 5.43
N ARG A 56 13.44 -8.70 4.80
CA ARG A 56 13.70 -7.44 5.52
C ARG A 56 12.59 -7.08 6.51
N ARG A 57 11.31 -7.27 6.16
CA ARG A 57 10.17 -7.00 7.07
C ARG A 57 10.14 -7.97 8.24
N THR A 58 10.38 -9.25 8.00
CA THR A 58 10.44 -10.29 9.04
C THR A 58 11.59 -10.01 10.00
N THR A 59 12.78 -9.69 9.50
CA THR A 59 13.92 -9.32 10.36
C THR A 59 13.62 -8.11 11.22
N ARG A 60 13.04 -7.03 10.65
CA ARG A 60 12.65 -5.86 11.46
C ARG A 60 11.65 -6.24 12.55
N ARG A 61 10.57 -6.96 12.20
CA ARG A 61 9.56 -7.40 13.18
C ARG A 61 10.16 -8.29 14.26
N ALA A 62 11.05 -9.22 13.89
CA ALA A 62 11.75 -10.08 14.83
C ALA A 62 12.61 -9.25 15.79
N VAL A 63 13.43 -8.32 15.28
CA VAL A 63 14.29 -7.46 16.12
C VAL A 63 13.48 -6.61 17.10
N TYR A 64 12.41 -5.94 16.64
CA TYR A 64 11.58 -5.14 17.53
C TYR A 64 10.80 -6.00 18.53
N GLY A 65 10.28 -7.15 18.09
CA GLY A 65 9.54 -8.08 18.95
C GLY A 65 10.43 -8.70 20.03
N THR A 66 11.65 -9.13 19.68
CA THR A 66 12.60 -9.69 20.64
C THR A 66 13.12 -8.64 21.60
N ALA A 67 13.39 -7.41 21.14
CA ALA A 67 13.80 -6.31 22.01
C ALA A 67 12.70 -5.97 23.05
N ALA A 68 11.45 -5.90 22.62
CA ALA A 68 10.32 -5.65 23.53
C ALA A 68 10.14 -6.78 24.56
N ALA A 69 10.23 -8.05 24.12
CA ALA A 69 10.13 -9.20 25.01
C ALA A 69 11.28 -9.24 26.03
N ALA A 70 12.52 -8.96 25.59
CA ALA A 70 13.68 -8.89 26.46
C ALA A 70 13.58 -7.76 27.49
N ALA A 71 13.07 -6.58 27.08
CA ALA A 71 12.85 -5.46 27.99
C ALA A 71 11.81 -5.81 29.07
N ALA A 72 10.71 -6.46 28.70
CA ALA A 72 9.69 -6.91 29.64
C ALA A 72 10.25 -7.95 30.63
N ALA A 73 11.02 -8.93 30.16
CA ALA A 73 11.66 -9.93 31.01
C ALA A 73 12.71 -9.34 31.95
N GLY A 74 13.50 -8.37 31.49
CA GLY A 74 14.43 -7.62 32.34
C GLY A 74 13.69 -6.85 33.44
N ALA A 75 12.61 -6.16 33.09
CA ALA A 75 11.81 -5.40 34.04
C ALA A 75 11.23 -6.28 35.16
N THR A 76 10.70 -7.46 34.84
CA THR A 76 10.15 -8.39 35.85
C THR A 76 11.24 -8.98 36.75
N TYR A 77 12.41 -9.30 36.19
CA TYR A 77 13.55 -9.80 36.96
C TYR A 77 14.00 -8.82 38.04
N TYR A 78 14.12 -7.53 37.69
CA TYR A 78 14.54 -6.50 38.65
C TYR A 78 13.42 -6.09 39.61
N ALA A 79 12.16 -6.07 39.16
CA ALA A 79 11.03 -5.80 40.05
C ALA A 79 10.87 -6.84 41.17
N THR A 80 11.35 -8.07 40.95
CA THR A 80 11.23 -9.17 41.93
C THR A 80 12.44 -9.26 42.88
N ARG A 81 13.50 -8.44 42.71
CA ARG A 81 14.64 -8.38 43.63
C ARG A 81 14.46 -7.25 44.66
N PRO A 82 14.11 -7.55 45.92
CA PRO A 82 13.93 -6.52 46.94
C PRO A 82 15.24 -5.77 47.18
N GLY A 83 15.19 -4.43 47.13
CA GLY A 83 16.35 -3.56 47.34
C GLY A 83 17.21 -3.29 46.10
N CYS A 84 16.91 -3.89 44.94
CA CYS A 84 17.65 -3.63 43.70
C CYS A 84 16.82 -2.79 42.71
N VAL A 85 17.41 -1.76 42.11
CA VAL A 85 16.80 -0.92 41.06
C VAL A 85 17.69 -0.83 39.81
N GLN A 86 17.07 -0.67 38.64
CA GLN A 86 17.78 -0.35 37.41
C GLN A 86 17.99 1.17 37.32
N VAL A 87 19.24 1.60 37.17
CA VAL A 87 19.60 3.02 37.06
C VAL A 87 20.48 3.22 35.85
N THR A 88 20.26 4.30 35.10
CA THR A 88 21.10 4.67 33.95
C THR A 88 22.26 5.53 34.44
N ASN A 89 23.51 5.14 34.13
CA ASN A 89 24.67 5.96 34.49
C ASN A 89 24.84 7.15 33.52
N ALA A 90 25.78 8.05 33.81
CA ALA A 90 26.08 9.20 32.97
C ALA A 90 26.54 8.83 31.54
N TYR A 91 26.99 7.59 31.34
CA TYR A 91 27.40 7.04 30.04
C TYR A 91 26.26 6.32 29.30
N GLY A 92 25.02 6.36 29.81
CA GLY A 92 23.84 5.75 29.19
C GLY A 92 23.71 4.23 29.40
N GLN A 93 24.56 3.62 30.23
CA GLN A 93 24.49 2.19 30.53
C GLN A 93 23.47 1.92 31.63
N VAL A 94 22.64 0.89 31.43
CA VAL A 94 21.71 0.42 32.47
C VAL A 94 22.47 -0.50 33.42
N VAL A 95 22.60 -0.08 34.68
CA VAL A 95 23.29 -0.83 35.74
C VAL A 95 22.33 -1.16 36.88
N THR A 96 22.52 -2.34 37.47
CA THR A 96 21.75 -2.75 38.65
C THR A 96 22.41 -2.18 39.90
N ARG A 97 21.65 -1.48 40.73
CA ARG A 97 22.08 -1.01 42.05
C ARG A 97 21.27 -1.70 43.13
N CYS A 98 21.96 -2.42 43.99
CA CYS A 98 21.56 -2.85 45.32
C CYS A 98 22.69 -2.34 46.25
#